data_AF-A0A939H2L0-F1
#
_entry.id   AF-A0A939H2L0-F1
#
_cell.length_a   1.000
_cell.length_b   1.000
_cell.length_c   1.000
_cell.angle_alpha   90.00
_cell.angle_beta   90.00
_cell.angle_gamma   90.00
#
_symmetry.space_group_name_H-M   'P 1'
#
loop_
_entity.id
_entity.type
_entity.pdbx_description
1 polymer ?
#
loop_
_entity_poly.entity_id
_entity_poly.type
_entity_poly.pdbx_seq_one_letter_code
_entity_poly.pdbx_strand_id
1 'polypeptide(L)'
;MQNSLSIRSYSTKPTRHSHNFNQLVLPLRGAINIHVGNYNGKVALGECVVVKTKEEHLFTADPEARFVVADMQKLPLNIASSQNIVFGINNSLIRYLSFVENQLEHQINGALELAMFDTFFLLLSEQPLSPKLDKRLGAAISYIDQNIDEPLQIKTLAEVAFLSETQFKKLFKQQTNATVMGYVTKRRMEKAQALLTHTDYSLQIIGEKVGYKELSAFSRKFSQYFGLSPNKFRK
;
A
#
# COMPACT_ATOMS: atom_id res chain seq x y z
N MET A 1 20.58 6.91 -19.65
CA MET A 1 20.42 5.96 -18.54
C MET A 1 19.31 4.98 -18.88
N GLN A 2 19.48 3.69 -18.60
CA GLN A 2 18.42 2.70 -18.79
C GLN A 2 17.40 2.84 -17.65
N ASN A 3 16.12 2.67 -17.98
CA ASN A 3 15.07 2.59 -16.98
C ASN A 3 15.33 1.37 -16.07
N SER A 4 15.19 1.53 -14.74
CA SER A 4 15.50 0.44 -13.81
C SER A 4 14.65 0.48 -12.55
N LEU A 5 14.49 -0.70 -11.94
CA LEU A 5 14.00 -0.89 -10.58
C LEU A 5 15.14 -1.48 -9.75
N SER A 6 15.33 -0.96 -8.54
CA SER A 6 16.38 -1.44 -7.62
C SER A 6 15.88 -1.44 -6.19
N ILE A 7 16.40 -2.34 -5.36
CA ILE A 7 16.21 -2.29 -3.90
C ILE A 7 17.34 -1.49 -3.28
N ARG A 8 16.99 -0.48 -2.48
CA ARG A 8 17.96 0.37 -1.80
C ARG A 8 17.68 0.45 -0.30
N SER A 9 18.77 0.70 0.41
CA SER A 9 18.80 1.04 1.83
C SER A 9 19.67 2.29 1.97
N TYR A 10 19.33 3.15 2.91
CA TYR A 10 20.03 4.42 3.09
C TYR A 10 20.55 4.55 4.51
N SER A 11 21.43 5.52 4.72
CA SER A 11 21.99 5.78 6.05
C SER A 11 21.24 6.90 6.78
N THR A 12 21.49 7.01 8.08
CA THR A 12 21.02 8.13 8.91
C THR A 12 21.75 9.44 8.61
N LYS A 13 22.89 9.39 7.89
CA LYS A 13 23.63 10.59 7.50
C LYS A 13 22.91 11.30 6.34
N PRO A 14 22.59 12.60 6.49
CA PRO A 14 21.94 13.36 5.42
C PRO A 14 22.79 13.37 4.16
N THR A 15 22.20 12.94 3.05
CA THR A 15 22.85 12.95 1.72
C THR A 15 22.09 13.91 0.82
N ARG A 16 22.81 14.87 0.21
CA ARG A 16 22.25 15.85 -0.73
C ARG A 16 22.85 15.65 -2.11
N HIS A 17 22.02 15.49 -3.12
CA HIS A 17 22.47 15.42 -4.50
C HIS A 17 21.34 15.70 -5.50
N SER A 18 21.67 15.66 -6.79
CA SER A 18 20.73 15.71 -7.90
C SER A 18 21.21 14.74 -9.01
N HIS A 19 20.33 14.44 -9.96
CA HIS A 19 20.61 13.51 -11.04
C HIS A 19 19.85 13.84 -12.33
N ASN A 20 20.35 13.38 -13.49
CA ASN A 20 19.78 13.72 -14.82
C ASN A 20 18.63 12.81 -15.27
N PHE A 21 17.98 12.09 -14.35
CA PHE A 21 16.82 11.22 -14.58
C PHE A 21 15.75 11.53 -13.54
N ASN A 22 14.52 11.03 -13.73
CA ASN A 22 13.50 11.08 -12.69
C ASN A 22 13.64 9.85 -11.79
N GLN A 23 13.44 10.03 -10.50
CA GLN A 23 13.53 8.96 -9.52
C GLN A 23 12.24 8.90 -8.70
N LEU A 24 11.70 7.70 -8.55
CA LEU A 24 10.64 7.42 -7.59
C LEU A 24 11.21 6.59 -6.45
N VAL A 25 10.87 6.96 -5.21
CA VAL A 25 11.24 6.21 -4.00
C VAL A 25 9.97 5.72 -3.33
N LEU A 26 9.85 4.39 -3.22
CA LEU A 26 8.67 3.69 -2.68
C LEU A 26 9.10 2.85 -1.47
N PRO A 27 8.75 3.25 -0.23
CA PRO A 27 9.09 2.49 0.96
C PRO A 27 8.40 1.12 0.99
N LEU A 28 9.19 0.07 1.20
CA LEU A 28 8.75 -1.30 1.48
C LEU A 28 8.74 -1.59 2.99
N ARG A 29 9.75 -1.08 3.71
CA ARG A 29 9.88 -1.17 5.16
C ARG A 29 10.45 0.13 5.71
N GLY A 30 9.95 0.57 6.85
CA GLY A 30 10.36 1.85 7.44
C GLY A 30 9.85 3.04 6.64
N ALA A 31 10.65 4.10 6.58
CA ALA A 31 10.29 5.36 5.94
C ALA A 31 11.54 6.19 5.62
N ILE A 32 11.40 7.11 4.68
CA ILE A 32 12.43 8.08 4.31
C ILE A 32 12.00 9.48 4.73
N ASN A 33 12.90 10.22 5.38
CA ASN A 33 12.74 11.67 5.53
C ASN A 33 13.41 12.30 4.33
N ILE A 34 12.67 13.12 3.58
CA ILE A 34 13.14 13.71 2.34
C ILE A 34 12.72 15.18 2.24
N HIS A 35 13.64 15.99 1.74
CA HIS A 35 13.42 17.35 1.31
C HIS A 35 13.69 17.41 -0.19
N VAL A 36 12.67 17.69 -0.99
CA VAL A 36 12.74 17.81 -2.45
C VAL A 36 11.74 18.89 -2.88
N GLY A 37 12.21 19.85 -3.68
CA GLY A 37 11.41 21.02 -4.04
C GLY A 37 10.84 21.73 -2.80
N ASN A 38 9.52 21.91 -2.75
CA ASN A 38 8.83 22.52 -1.61
C ASN A 38 8.37 21.51 -0.54
N TYR A 39 8.60 20.21 -0.76
CA TYR A 39 8.24 19.19 0.21
C TYR A 39 9.39 18.98 1.18
N ASN A 40 9.07 19.00 2.48
CA ASN A 40 9.95 18.55 3.54
C ASN A 40 9.14 17.68 4.50
N GLY A 41 9.43 16.39 4.54
CA GLY A 41 8.64 15.48 5.36
C GLY A 41 9.03 14.02 5.25
N LYS A 42 8.16 13.18 5.82
CA LYS A 42 8.32 11.73 5.89
C LYS A 42 7.40 11.04 4.90
N VAL A 43 7.99 10.14 4.12
CA VAL A 43 7.32 9.27 3.14
C VAL A 43 7.43 7.83 3.67
N ALA A 44 6.28 7.21 3.92
CA ALA A 44 6.18 5.90 4.55
C ALA A 44 5.54 4.86 3.63
N LEU A 45 5.39 3.63 4.14
CA LEU A 45 4.72 2.54 3.42
C LEU A 45 3.35 2.98 2.87
N GLY A 46 3.07 2.63 1.61
CA GLY A 46 1.85 3.03 0.92
C GLY A 46 1.92 4.43 0.30
N GLU A 47 3.09 5.08 0.33
CA GLU A 47 3.34 6.37 -0.28
C GLU A 47 4.50 6.28 -1.29
N CYS A 48 4.54 7.21 -2.23
CA CYS A 48 5.62 7.37 -3.20
C CYS A 48 6.06 8.83 -3.18
N VAL A 49 7.37 9.06 -3.31
CA VAL A 49 7.92 10.39 -3.61
C VAL A 49 8.59 10.39 -4.97
N VAL A 50 8.40 11.47 -5.71
CA VAL A 50 8.99 11.73 -7.02
C VAL A 50 10.04 12.81 -6.87
N VAL A 51 11.25 12.51 -7.34
CA VAL A 51 12.34 13.47 -7.53
C VAL A 51 12.49 13.67 -9.02
N LYS A 52 12.20 14.87 -9.53
CA LYS A 52 12.30 15.14 -10.97
C LYS A 52 13.77 15.29 -11.39
N THR A 53 14.02 15.14 -12.68
CA THR A 53 15.37 15.34 -13.24
C THR A 53 15.93 16.71 -12.87
N LYS A 54 17.21 16.72 -12.46
CA LYS A 54 17.99 17.87 -11.97
C LYS A 54 17.43 18.54 -10.71
N GLU A 55 16.45 17.94 -10.06
CA GLU A 55 15.93 18.42 -8.78
C GLU A 55 16.90 18.02 -7.66
N GLU A 56 17.38 19.02 -6.93
CA GLU A 56 18.18 18.76 -5.74
C GLU A 56 17.28 18.22 -4.64
N HIS A 57 17.75 17.17 -3.97
CA HIS A 57 17.05 16.59 -2.85
C HIS A 57 18.02 16.16 -1.75
N LEU A 58 17.51 16.19 -0.52
CA LEU A 58 18.19 15.75 0.70
C LEU A 58 17.37 14.64 1.32
N PHE A 59 17.99 13.54 1.73
CA PHE A 59 17.27 12.48 2.44
C PHE A 59 18.09 11.82 3.56
N THR A 60 17.34 11.20 4.48
CA THR A 60 17.84 10.27 5.50
C THR A 60 16.86 9.13 5.67
N ALA A 61 17.35 7.95 6.03
CA ALA A 61 16.49 6.85 6.46
C ALA A 61 17.18 6.02 7.55
N ASP A 62 16.39 5.20 8.23
CA ASP A 62 16.90 4.13 9.07
C ASP A 62 17.65 3.09 8.19
N PRO A 63 18.82 2.56 8.58
CA PRO A 63 19.54 1.52 7.84
C PRO A 63 18.72 0.23 7.61
N GLU A 64 17.75 -0.05 8.48
CA GLU A 64 16.84 -1.19 8.34
C GLU A 64 15.66 -0.90 7.39
N ALA A 65 15.49 0.36 6.98
CA ALA A 65 14.49 0.71 5.98
C ALA A 65 14.88 0.15 4.60
N ARG A 66 13.87 -0.24 3.83
CA ARG A 66 14.01 -0.82 2.49
C ARG A 66 13.07 -0.10 1.53
N PHE A 67 13.57 0.18 0.34
CA PHE A 67 12.87 0.95 -0.69
C PHE A 67 12.99 0.26 -2.03
N VAL A 68 11.90 0.24 -2.81
CA VAL A 68 12.00 0.14 -4.26
C VAL A 68 12.32 1.54 -4.79
N VAL A 69 13.34 1.63 -5.62
CA VAL A 69 13.77 2.86 -6.27
C VAL A 69 13.71 2.66 -7.78
N ALA A 70 12.89 3.48 -8.42
CA ALA A 70 12.70 3.44 -9.86
C ALA A 70 13.36 4.66 -10.52
N ASP A 71 14.39 4.41 -11.32
CA ASP A 71 15.09 5.45 -12.09
C ASP A 71 14.59 5.40 -13.54
N MET A 72 14.13 6.53 -14.08
CA MET A 72 13.51 6.57 -15.40
C MET A 72 13.70 7.89 -16.14
N GLN A 73 13.78 7.82 -17.47
CA GLN A 73 13.93 9.03 -18.30
C GLN A 73 12.63 9.84 -18.41
N LYS A 74 11.50 9.15 -18.57
CA LYS A 74 10.17 9.76 -18.72
C LYS A 74 9.29 9.32 -17.57
N LEU A 75 8.55 10.26 -16.99
CA LEU A 75 7.48 9.96 -16.05
C LEU A 75 6.18 9.66 -16.83
N PRO A 76 5.30 8.81 -16.30
CA PRO A 76 3.91 8.72 -16.73
C PRO A 76 3.23 10.09 -16.78
N LEU A 77 2.33 10.32 -17.74
CA LEU A 77 1.75 11.65 -17.99
C LEU A 77 1.00 12.22 -16.77
N ASN A 78 0.26 11.37 -16.04
CA ASN A 78 -0.42 11.74 -14.80
C ASN A 78 0.58 12.31 -13.78
N ILE A 79 1.74 11.66 -13.60
CA ILE A 79 2.76 12.09 -12.62
C ILE A 79 3.54 13.30 -13.15
N ALA A 80 3.90 13.31 -14.44
CA ALA A 80 4.64 14.40 -15.07
C ALA A 80 3.91 15.74 -14.96
N SER A 81 2.59 15.72 -15.16
CA SER A 81 1.70 16.88 -15.08
C SER A 81 1.28 17.25 -13.65
N SER A 82 1.55 16.39 -12.68
CA SER A 82 1.18 16.62 -11.28
C SER A 82 2.11 17.61 -10.58
N GLN A 83 1.51 18.45 -9.72
CA GLN A 83 2.21 19.28 -8.74
C GLN A 83 2.50 18.52 -7.43
N ASN A 84 1.78 17.42 -7.18
CA ASN A 84 2.02 16.56 -6.03
C ASN A 84 3.25 15.68 -6.30
N ILE A 85 4.34 15.96 -5.58
CA ILE A 85 5.56 15.14 -5.61
C ILE A 85 5.52 13.99 -4.60
N VAL A 86 4.54 13.99 -3.70
CA VAL A 86 4.23 12.85 -2.81
C VAL A 86 2.77 12.48 -2.94
N PHE A 87 2.49 11.19 -3.17
CA PHE A 87 1.13 10.67 -3.31
C PHE A 87 1.01 9.26 -2.71
N GLY A 88 -0.23 8.86 -2.41
CA GLY A 88 -0.52 7.50 -1.96
C GLY A 88 -0.55 6.53 -3.14
N ILE A 89 -0.06 5.30 -2.94
CA ILE A 89 -0.12 4.24 -3.95
C ILE A 89 -1.23 3.24 -3.63
N ASN A 90 -1.91 2.73 -4.66
CA ASN A 90 -3.00 1.79 -4.47
C ASN A 90 -2.52 0.36 -4.14
N ASN A 91 -3.45 -0.49 -3.70
CA ASN A 91 -3.13 -1.87 -3.31
C ASN A 91 -2.53 -2.70 -4.45
N SER A 92 -2.89 -2.43 -5.71
CA SER A 92 -2.33 -3.15 -6.85
C SER A 92 -0.84 -2.86 -6.99
N LEU A 93 -0.45 -1.59 -6.89
CA LEU A 93 0.95 -1.19 -6.92
C LEU A 93 1.71 -1.68 -5.68
N ILE A 94 1.12 -1.61 -4.48
CA ILE A 94 1.74 -2.16 -3.26
C ILE A 94 2.05 -3.66 -3.43
N ARG A 95 1.08 -4.47 -3.88
CA ARG A 95 1.29 -5.91 -4.10
C ARG A 95 2.33 -6.18 -5.18
N TYR A 96 2.32 -5.38 -6.23
CA TYR A 96 3.31 -5.47 -7.30
C TYR A 96 4.72 -5.15 -6.79
N LEU A 97 4.89 -4.15 -5.92
CA LEU A 97 6.16 -3.83 -5.30
C LEU A 97 6.68 -4.98 -4.43
N SER A 98 5.82 -5.70 -3.71
CA SER A 98 6.22 -6.91 -2.97
C SER A 98 6.72 -8.03 -3.91
N PHE A 99 6.09 -8.18 -5.07
CA PHE A 99 6.60 -9.10 -6.11
C PHE A 99 7.98 -8.62 -6.63
N VAL A 100 8.12 -7.33 -6.93
CA VAL A 100 9.40 -6.75 -7.38
C VAL A 100 10.50 -6.94 -6.34
N GLU A 101 10.22 -6.70 -5.05
CA GLU A 101 11.15 -6.96 -3.94
C GLU A 101 11.64 -8.40 -3.98
N ASN A 102 10.72 -9.36 -3.98
CA ASN A 102 11.07 -10.77 -3.98
C ASN A 102 11.86 -11.18 -5.23
N GLN A 103 11.52 -10.65 -6.40
CA GLN A 103 12.28 -10.96 -7.61
C GLN A 103 13.68 -10.37 -7.56
N LEU A 104 13.84 -9.08 -7.18
CA LEU A 104 15.13 -8.39 -7.15
C LEU A 104 16.08 -8.93 -6.08
N GLU A 105 15.57 -9.63 -5.06
CA GLU A 105 16.38 -10.40 -4.11
C GLU A 105 17.06 -11.63 -4.75
N HIS A 106 16.57 -12.08 -5.91
CA HIS A 106 17.12 -13.20 -6.68
C HIS A 106 17.84 -12.68 -7.93
N GLN A 107 18.78 -13.45 -8.49
CA GLN A 107 19.36 -13.10 -9.80
C GLN A 107 18.28 -13.24 -10.88
N ILE A 108 17.89 -12.11 -11.47
CA ILE A 108 16.94 -12.05 -12.57
C ILE A 108 17.70 -11.84 -13.89
N ASN A 109 17.15 -12.33 -15.00
CA ASN A 109 17.68 -12.00 -16.33
C ASN A 109 17.14 -10.64 -16.83
N GLY A 110 17.87 -9.98 -17.73
CA GLY A 110 17.50 -8.63 -18.17
C GLY A 110 16.12 -8.51 -18.86
N ALA A 111 15.59 -9.59 -19.46
CA ALA A 111 14.27 -9.57 -20.08
C ALA A 111 13.14 -9.45 -19.04
N LEU A 112 13.28 -10.14 -17.91
CA LEU A 112 12.36 -10.03 -16.78
C LEU A 112 12.44 -8.65 -16.12
N GLU A 113 13.64 -8.08 -15.96
CA GLU A 113 13.79 -6.72 -15.42
C GLU A 113 13.06 -5.67 -16.29
N LEU A 114 13.16 -5.79 -17.62
CA LEU A 114 12.44 -4.92 -18.56
C LEU A 114 10.93 -5.09 -18.43
N ALA A 115 10.42 -6.33 -18.45
CA ALA A 115 9.00 -6.60 -18.29
C ALA A 115 8.45 -6.11 -16.94
N MET A 116 9.27 -6.20 -15.88
CA MET A 116 8.92 -5.67 -14.57
C MET A 116 8.83 -4.15 -14.60
N PHE A 117 9.81 -3.48 -15.20
CA PHE A 117 9.77 -2.03 -15.33
C PHE A 117 8.54 -1.57 -16.16
N ASP A 118 8.24 -2.23 -17.27
CA ASP A 118 7.10 -1.87 -18.12
C ASP A 118 5.77 -2.05 -17.38
N THR A 119 5.62 -3.16 -16.64
CA THR A 119 4.43 -3.40 -15.81
C THR A 119 4.30 -2.35 -14.71
N PHE A 120 5.40 -2.02 -14.04
CA PHE A 120 5.45 -0.95 -13.04
C PHE A 120 5.02 0.39 -13.63
N PHE A 121 5.53 0.74 -14.81
CA PHE A 121 5.22 1.99 -15.51
C PHE A 121 3.74 2.08 -15.89
N LEU A 122 3.15 0.99 -16.38
CA LEU A 122 1.72 0.92 -16.67
C LEU A 122 0.88 1.09 -15.39
N LEU A 123 1.23 0.39 -14.31
CA LEU A 123 0.53 0.53 -13.03
C LEU A 123 0.63 1.95 -12.47
N LEU A 124 1.77 2.63 -12.64
CA LEU A 124 1.94 4.04 -12.28
C LEU A 124 1.08 4.98 -13.12
N SER A 125 0.96 4.71 -14.42
CA SER A 125 0.16 5.51 -15.35
C SER A 125 -1.33 5.50 -15.00
N GLU A 126 -1.80 4.39 -14.44
CA GLU A 126 -3.17 4.20 -13.94
C GLU A 126 -3.36 4.61 -12.47
N GLN A 127 -2.30 5.07 -11.77
CA GLN A 127 -2.45 5.47 -10.37
C GLN A 127 -3.33 6.72 -10.27
N PRO A 128 -4.39 6.67 -9.44
CA PRO A 128 -5.02 7.90 -9.00
C PRO A 128 -3.99 8.65 -8.15
N LEU A 129 -3.62 9.85 -8.58
CA LEU A 129 -2.74 10.74 -7.80
C LEU A 129 -3.54 11.43 -6.70
N SER A 130 -4.29 10.63 -5.93
CA SER A 130 -5.00 11.14 -4.77
C SER A 130 -3.97 11.72 -3.80
N PRO A 131 -4.28 12.87 -3.19
CA PRO A 131 -3.42 13.44 -2.16
C PRO A 131 -3.20 12.39 -1.05
N LYS A 132 -2.01 12.46 -0.43
CA LYS A 132 -1.56 11.66 0.73
C LYS A 132 -2.76 11.19 1.55
N LEU A 133 -2.89 9.87 1.74
CA LEU A 133 -3.91 9.29 2.60
C LEU A 133 -3.91 10.10 3.90
N ASP A 134 -5.07 10.65 4.26
CA ASP A 134 -5.14 11.53 5.42
C ASP A 134 -4.61 10.75 6.61
N LYS A 135 -3.62 11.29 7.33
CA LYS A 135 -2.97 10.56 8.44
C LYS A 135 -3.99 10.04 9.45
N ARG A 136 -5.11 10.77 9.62
CA ARG A 136 -6.25 10.38 10.45
C ARG A 136 -6.92 9.11 9.92
N LEU A 137 -7.07 9.01 8.61
CA LEU A 137 -7.61 7.82 7.95
C LEU A 137 -6.62 6.65 7.99
N GLY A 138 -5.33 6.92 7.82
CA GLY A 138 -4.27 5.91 7.98
C GLY A 138 -4.31 5.24 9.36
N ALA A 139 -4.42 6.04 10.42
CA ALA A 139 -4.56 5.52 11.80
C ALA A 139 -5.79 4.62 11.95
N ALA A 140 -6.95 5.04 11.41
CA ALA A 140 -8.16 4.22 11.46
C ALA A 140 -8.04 2.92 10.66
N ILE A 141 -7.38 2.93 9.49
CA ILE A 141 -7.14 1.71 8.71
C ILE A 141 -6.20 0.75 9.45
N SER A 142 -5.10 1.26 10.03
CA SER A 142 -4.21 0.43 10.85
C SER A 142 -4.96 -0.18 12.05
N TYR A 143 -5.84 0.59 12.68
CA TYR A 143 -6.68 0.09 13.76
C TYR A 143 -7.62 -1.04 13.30
N ILE A 144 -8.26 -0.88 12.13
CA ILE A 144 -9.11 -1.93 11.53
C ILE A 144 -8.31 -3.23 11.33
N ASP A 145 -7.13 -3.13 10.74
CA ASP A 145 -6.31 -4.31 10.42
C ASP A 145 -5.80 -5.03 11.67
N GLN A 146 -5.45 -4.29 12.72
CA GLN A 146 -4.99 -4.84 14.00
C GLN A 146 -6.13 -5.47 14.83
N ASN A 147 -7.37 -5.01 14.65
CA ASN A 147 -8.53 -5.42 15.45
C ASN A 147 -9.63 -6.05 14.57
N ILE A 148 -9.24 -6.74 13.50
CA ILE A 148 -10.16 -7.20 12.46
C ILE A 148 -11.12 -8.30 12.95
N ASP A 149 -10.72 -9.02 14.00
CA ASP A 149 -11.46 -10.03 14.75
C ASP A 149 -12.42 -9.45 15.79
N GLU A 150 -12.31 -8.17 16.11
CA GLU A 150 -13.18 -7.51 17.08
C GLU A 150 -14.40 -6.82 16.43
N PRO A 151 -15.46 -6.52 17.20
CA PRO A 151 -16.56 -5.67 16.75
C PRO A 151 -16.09 -4.24 16.44
N LEU A 152 -15.94 -3.92 15.16
CA LEU A 152 -15.53 -2.58 14.72
C LEU A 152 -16.74 -1.65 14.52
N GLN A 153 -16.93 -0.72 15.45
CA GLN A 153 -17.96 0.32 15.35
C GLN A 153 -17.43 1.57 14.65
N ILE A 154 -18.26 2.21 13.82
CA ILE A 154 -17.86 3.42 13.08
C ILE A 154 -17.51 4.55 14.05
N LYS A 155 -18.18 4.65 15.19
CA LYS A 155 -17.88 5.61 16.26
C LYS A 155 -16.42 5.49 16.72
N THR A 156 -15.97 4.30 17.09
CA THR A 156 -14.58 4.04 17.52
C THR A 156 -13.57 4.38 16.43
N LEU A 157 -13.85 4.03 15.18
CA LEU A 157 -12.95 4.33 14.06
C LEU A 157 -12.86 5.84 13.78
N ALA A 158 -13.97 6.57 13.94
CA ALA A 158 -13.99 8.01 13.82
C ALA A 158 -13.23 8.69 14.97
N GLU A 159 -13.34 8.17 16.20
CA GLU A 159 -12.56 8.62 17.37
C GLU A 159 -11.05 8.41 17.17
N VAL A 160 -10.63 7.25 16.67
CA VAL A 160 -9.22 6.99 16.30
C VAL A 160 -8.71 7.98 15.24
N ALA A 161 -9.59 8.39 14.33
CA ALA A 161 -9.28 9.39 13.31
C ALA A 161 -9.41 10.83 13.81
N PHE A 162 -9.82 11.08 15.06
CA PHE A 162 -10.16 12.41 15.59
C PHE A 162 -11.17 13.17 14.71
N LEU A 163 -12.22 12.47 14.26
CA LEU A 163 -13.27 12.99 13.39
C LEU A 163 -14.65 12.65 13.94
N SER A 164 -15.66 13.46 13.57
CA SER A 164 -17.05 13.02 13.71
C SER A 164 -17.34 11.84 12.77
N GLU A 165 -18.33 11.00 13.10
CA GLU A 165 -18.72 9.86 12.25
C GLU A 165 -19.05 10.28 10.81
N THR A 166 -19.71 11.42 10.62
CA THR A 166 -20.09 11.95 9.30
C THR A 166 -18.86 12.34 8.48
N GLN A 167 -17.93 13.08 9.09
CA GLN A 167 -16.67 13.46 8.45
C GLN A 167 -15.84 12.22 8.11
N PHE A 168 -15.75 11.27 9.05
CA PHE A 168 -15.03 10.02 8.86
C PHE A 168 -15.60 9.22 7.70
N LYS A 169 -16.92 8.97 7.64
CA LYS A 169 -17.55 8.24 6.52
C LYS A 169 -17.29 8.91 5.18
N LYS A 170 -17.39 10.25 5.13
CA LYS A 170 -17.14 11.02 3.90
C LYS A 170 -15.69 10.89 3.45
N LEU A 171 -14.74 11.14 4.36
CA LEU A 171 -13.31 11.05 4.09
C LEU A 171 -12.91 9.63 3.69
N PHE A 172 -13.40 8.63 4.42
CA PHE A 172 -13.14 7.21 4.14
C PHE A 172 -13.61 6.84 2.74
N LYS A 173 -14.85 7.20 2.36
CA LYS A 173 -15.37 6.91 1.02
C LYS A 173 -14.59 7.65 -0.07
N GLN A 174 -14.22 8.90 0.16
CA GLN A 174 -13.43 9.70 -0.79
C GLN A 174 -12.04 9.12 -1.05
N GLN A 175 -11.39 8.57 -0.02
CA GLN A 175 -10.01 8.07 -0.15
C GLN A 175 -9.92 6.58 -0.48
N THR A 176 -10.90 5.78 -0.10
CA THR A 176 -10.89 4.32 -0.31
C THR A 176 -11.84 3.83 -1.39
N ASN A 177 -12.72 4.70 -1.90
CA ASN A 177 -13.83 4.34 -2.78
C ASN A 177 -14.78 3.27 -2.21
N ALA A 178 -14.75 3.04 -0.88
CA ALA A 178 -15.57 2.05 -0.21
C ALA A 178 -16.30 2.65 1.00
N THR A 179 -17.39 2.01 1.42
CA THR A 179 -17.95 2.27 2.75
C THR A 179 -17.04 1.66 3.81
N VAL A 180 -17.01 2.23 5.02
CA VAL A 180 -16.22 1.71 6.15
C VAL A 180 -16.48 0.21 6.37
N MET A 181 -17.76 -0.18 6.50
CA MET A 181 -18.12 -1.58 6.73
C MET A 181 -17.89 -2.48 5.51
N GLY A 182 -17.97 -1.93 4.30
CA GLY A 182 -17.60 -2.64 3.07
C GLY A 182 -16.11 -2.97 3.06
N TYR A 183 -15.27 -2.02 3.46
CA TYR A 183 -13.83 -2.22 3.61
C TYR A 183 -13.51 -3.27 4.68
N VAL A 184 -14.09 -3.16 5.88
CA VAL A 184 -13.92 -4.16 6.96
C VAL A 184 -14.31 -5.55 6.48
N THR A 185 -15.46 -5.68 5.80
CA THR A 185 -15.91 -6.96 5.24
C THR A 185 -14.89 -7.52 4.27
N LYS A 186 -14.41 -6.71 3.32
CA LYS A 186 -13.38 -7.12 2.35
C LYS A 186 -12.13 -7.64 3.06
N ARG A 187 -11.61 -6.91 4.05
CA ARG A 187 -10.42 -7.31 4.82
C ARG A 187 -10.62 -8.62 5.58
N ARG A 188 -11.79 -8.82 6.19
CA ARG A 188 -12.16 -10.09 6.84
C ARG A 188 -12.18 -11.25 5.85
N MET A 189 -12.74 -11.05 4.66
CA MET A 189 -12.81 -12.09 3.63
C MET A 189 -11.43 -12.44 3.06
N GLU A 190 -10.59 -11.43 2.81
CA GLU A 190 -9.19 -11.62 2.41
C GLU A 190 -8.39 -12.41 3.46
N LYS A 191 -8.54 -12.07 4.76
CA LYS A 191 -7.90 -12.81 5.86
C LYS A 191 -8.44 -14.24 5.97
N ALA A 192 -9.75 -14.43 5.79
CA ALA A 192 -10.36 -15.76 5.82
C ALA A 192 -9.85 -16.65 4.69
N GLN A 193 -9.71 -16.10 3.48
CA GLN A 193 -9.12 -16.79 2.33
C GLN A 193 -7.70 -17.26 2.67
N ALA A 194 -6.85 -16.37 3.19
CA ALA A 194 -5.49 -16.72 3.59
C ALA A 194 -5.45 -17.84 4.64
N LEU A 195 -6.32 -17.78 5.67
CA LEU A 195 -6.41 -18.82 6.68
C LEU A 195 -6.91 -20.16 6.12
N LEU A 196 -7.86 -20.15 5.18
CA LEU A 196 -8.34 -21.35 4.52
C LEU A 196 -7.26 -22.03 3.67
N THR A 197 -6.38 -21.24 3.05
CA THR A 197 -5.30 -21.73 2.16
C THR A 197 -4.06 -22.19 2.91
N HIS A 198 -3.72 -21.52 4.03
CA HIS A 198 -2.42 -21.70 4.68
C HIS A 198 -2.48 -22.34 6.07
N THR A 199 -3.66 -22.73 6.55
CA THR A 199 -3.83 -23.36 7.87
C THR A 199 -4.86 -24.47 7.86
N ASP A 200 -4.72 -25.40 8.81
CA ASP A 200 -5.69 -26.48 9.05
C ASP A 200 -6.78 -26.11 10.06
N TYR A 201 -6.95 -24.81 10.36
CA TYR A 201 -7.96 -24.37 11.32
C TYR A 201 -9.37 -24.79 10.91
N SER A 202 -10.21 -25.14 11.88
CA SER A 202 -11.62 -25.40 11.60
C SER A 202 -12.30 -24.13 11.06
N LEU A 203 -13.38 -24.28 10.28
CA LEU A 203 -14.12 -23.11 9.79
C LEU A 203 -14.64 -22.22 10.92
N GLN A 204 -14.91 -22.81 12.09
CA GLN A 204 -15.32 -22.08 13.28
C GLN A 204 -14.20 -21.17 13.78
N ILE A 205 -12.99 -21.70 13.96
CA ILE A 205 -11.80 -20.92 14.36
C ILE A 205 -11.50 -19.82 13.33
N ILE A 206 -11.64 -20.11 12.04
CA ILE A 206 -11.44 -19.08 11.00
C ILE A 206 -12.49 -17.98 11.11
N GLY A 207 -13.76 -18.33 11.31
CA GLY A 207 -14.83 -17.37 11.55
C GLY A 207 -14.53 -16.45 12.74
N GLU A 208 -14.08 -17.01 13.86
CA GLU A 208 -13.68 -16.26 15.05
C GLU A 208 -12.50 -15.33 14.76
N LYS A 209 -11.43 -15.83 14.12
CA LYS A 209 -10.22 -15.05 13.75
C LYS A 209 -10.46 -13.93 12.74
N VAL A 210 -11.62 -13.90 12.08
CA VAL A 210 -12.06 -12.83 11.17
C VAL A 210 -13.30 -12.11 11.69
N GLY A 211 -13.62 -12.27 12.97
CA GLY A 211 -14.60 -11.47 13.71
C GLY A 211 -16.05 -11.82 13.48
N TYR A 212 -16.34 -13.11 13.23
CA TYR A 212 -17.67 -13.68 13.20
C TYR A 212 -17.84 -14.64 14.38
N LYS A 213 -18.82 -14.35 15.24
CA LYS A 213 -19.20 -15.22 16.35
C LYS A 213 -19.88 -16.51 15.88
N GLU A 214 -20.72 -16.37 14.85
CA GLU A 214 -21.50 -17.48 14.31
C GLU A 214 -20.91 -17.99 13.00
N LEU A 215 -20.62 -19.30 12.96
CA LEU A 215 -20.10 -19.98 11.77
C LEU A 215 -21.02 -19.82 10.55
N SER A 216 -22.33 -19.82 10.77
CA SER A 216 -23.34 -19.63 9.73
C SER A 216 -23.24 -18.23 9.09
N ALA A 217 -23.03 -17.20 9.90
CA ALA A 217 -22.87 -15.83 9.45
C ALA A 217 -21.58 -15.66 8.63
N PHE A 218 -20.47 -16.22 9.10
CA PHE A 218 -19.21 -16.28 8.35
C PHE A 218 -19.40 -16.98 7.00
N SER A 219 -19.92 -18.21 7.02
CA SER A 219 -20.05 -19.05 5.82
C SER A 219 -20.93 -18.40 4.75
N ARG A 220 -22.03 -17.78 5.16
CA ARG A 220 -22.91 -17.01 4.27
C ARG A 220 -22.17 -15.83 3.65
N LYS A 221 -21.42 -15.06 4.46
CA LYS A 221 -20.73 -13.86 3.95
C LYS A 221 -19.57 -14.22 3.03
N PHE A 222 -18.83 -15.27 3.36
CA PHE A 222 -17.77 -15.81 2.52
C PHE A 222 -18.31 -16.27 1.16
N SER A 223 -19.43 -17.03 1.17
CA SER A 223 -20.07 -17.49 -0.06
C SER A 223 -20.58 -16.34 -0.93
N GLN A 224 -21.13 -15.29 -0.33
CA GLN A 224 -21.53 -14.09 -1.05
C GLN A 224 -20.35 -13.35 -1.69
N TYR A 225 -19.19 -13.37 -1.03
CA TYR A 225 -18.01 -12.62 -1.48
C TYR A 225 -17.22 -13.37 -2.56
N PHE A 226 -17.02 -14.68 -2.41
CA PHE A 226 -16.19 -15.49 -3.32
C PHE A 226 -16.99 -16.37 -4.29
N GLY A 227 -18.32 -16.43 -4.17
CA GLY A 227 -19.20 -17.27 -5.00
C GLY A 227 -19.18 -18.76 -4.65
N LEU A 228 -18.37 -19.18 -3.69
CA LEU A 228 -18.21 -20.57 -3.25
C LEU A 228 -18.20 -20.64 -1.71
N SER A 229 -18.68 -21.76 -1.15
CA SER A 229 -18.64 -21.93 0.31
C SER A 229 -17.22 -22.14 0.83
N PRO A 230 -16.91 -21.78 2.10
CA PRO A 230 -15.58 -21.97 2.67
C PRO A 230 -15.07 -23.43 2.56
N ASN A 231 -15.96 -24.40 2.78
CA ASN A 231 -15.64 -25.83 2.64
C ASN A 231 -15.28 -26.23 1.21
N LYS A 232 -15.96 -25.65 0.21
CA LYS A 232 -15.63 -25.88 -1.20
C LYS A 232 -14.34 -25.17 -1.59
N PHE A 233 -14.08 -24.00 -1.02
CA PHE A 233 -12.88 -23.21 -1.30
C PHE A 233 -11.59 -23.89 -0.78
N ARG A 234 -11.68 -24.64 0.32
CA ARG A 234 -10.54 -25.37 0.91
C ARG A 234 -10.12 -26.62 0.13
N LYS A 235 -11.05 -27.24 -0.61
CA LYS A 235 -10.79 -28.45 -1.39
C LYS A 235 -10.13 -28.11 -2.71
#